data_AF-A0A951DK11-F1
#
_entry.id   AF-A0A951DK11-F1
#
_cell.length_a   1.000
_cell.length_b   1.000
_cell.length_c   1.000
_cell.angle_alpha   90.00
_cell.angle_beta   90.00
_cell.angle_gamma   90.00
#
_symmetry.space_group_name_H-M   'P 1'
#
loop_
_entity.id
_entity.type
_entity.pdbx_description
1 polymer ?
#
loop_
_entity_poly.entity_id
_entity_poly.type
_entity_poly.pdbx_seq_one_letter_code
_entity_poly.pdbx_strand_id
1 'polypeptide(L)'
;MGAALWLGCGVLAFLVARIVPFSRRPVWLPELAVSLVISVLLGLVATALDLGGWREPDWRAAAFAGFGALAAIGLLRLATRPTPH
;
A
#
# COMPACT_ATOMS: atom_id res chain seq x y z
N MET A 1 5.65 -1.18 18.12
CA MET A 1 4.66 -0.37 17.37
C MET A 1 4.87 -0.40 15.84
N GLY A 2 6.01 -0.88 15.30
CA GLY A 2 6.31 -0.81 13.86
C GLY A 2 5.32 -1.54 12.94
N ALA A 3 4.97 -2.80 13.26
CA ALA A 3 4.01 -3.57 12.44
C ALA A 3 2.61 -2.93 12.36
N ALA A 4 2.15 -2.31 13.46
CA ALA A 4 0.88 -1.59 13.48
C ALA A 4 0.92 -0.35 12.56
N LEU A 5 2.08 0.30 12.47
CA LEU A 5 2.32 1.42 11.56
C LEU A 5 2.29 0.98 10.10
N TRP A 6 2.90 -0.17 9.75
CA TRP A 6 2.84 -0.70 8.38
C TRP A 6 1.42 -1.00 7.94
N LEU A 7 0.65 -1.67 8.81
CA LEU A 7 -0.76 -1.96 8.56
C LEU A 7 -1.59 -0.68 8.47
N GLY A 8 -1.36 0.29 9.38
CA GLY A 8 -2.00 1.60 9.36
C GLY A 8 -1.74 2.35 8.06
N CYS A 9 -0.52 2.32 7.55
CA CYS A 9 -0.16 2.89 6.24
C CYS A 9 -0.88 2.20 5.09
N GLY A 10 -1.02 0.87 5.11
CA GLY A 10 -1.76 0.14 4.08
C GLY A 10 -3.26 0.43 4.05
N VAL A 11 -3.86 0.63 5.23
CA VAL A 11 -5.25 1.09 5.36
C VAL A 11 -5.39 2.53 4.88
N LEU A 12 -4.49 3.43 5.28
CA LEU A 12 -4.48 4.82 4.80
C LEU A 12 -4.31 4.91 3.28
N ALA A 13 -3.39 4.14 2.70
CA ALA A 13 -3.18 4.08 1.26
C ALA A 13 -4.45 3.62 0.52
N PHE A 14 -5.14 2.60 1.07
CA PHE A 14 -6.44 2.18 0.54
C PHE A 14 -7.48 3.30 0.62
N LEU A 15 -7.63 3.98 1.76
CA LEU A 15 -8.56 5.09 1.94
C LEU A 15 -8.26 6.25 0.97
N VAL A 16 -7.00 6.62 0.80
CA VAL A 16 -6.57 7.65 -0.16
C VAL A 16 -6.88 7.21 -1.60
N ALA A 17 -6.63 5.96 -1.95
CA ALA A 17 -6.96 5.42 -3.27
C ALA A 17 -8.48 5.42 -3.54
N ARG A 18 -9.33 5.43 -2.50
CA ARG A 18 -10.79 5.55 -2.63
C ARG A 18 -11.24 6.98 -2.94
N ILE A 19 -10.48 7.99 -2.50
CA ILE A 19 -10.78 9.41 -2.78
C ILE A 19 -10.51 9.74 -4.25
N VAL A 20 -9.59 9.03 -4.92
CA VAL A 20 -9.29 9.23 -6.34
C VAL A 20 -10.26 8.41 -7.19
N PRO A 21 -11.28 9.03 -7.83
CA PRO A 21 -12.19 8.30 -8.71
C PRO A 21 -11.43 7.88 -9.97
N PHE A 22 -11.10 6.59 -10.06
CA PHE A 22 -10.75 5.97 -11.33
C PHE A 22 -12.04 5.37 -11.91
N SER A 23 -12.33 5.70 -13.16
CA SER A 23 -13.59 5.51 -13.91
C SER A 23 -14.13 4.07 -14.04
N ARG A 24 -14.16 3.24 -12.98
CA ARG A 24 -14.44 1.79 -13.07
C ARG A 24 -15.14 1.17 -11.87
N ARG A 25 -15.68 -0.03 -12.11
CA ARG A 25 -16.32 -0.89 -11.10
C ARG A 25 -15.42 -1.03 -9.87
N PRO A 26 -15.90 -0.68 -8.67
CA PRO A 26 -15.10 -0.74 -7.45
C PRO A 26 -14.84 -2.19 -7.05
N VAL A 27 -13.66 -2.71 -7.36
CA VAL A 27 -13.14 -3.97 -6.80
C VAL A 27 -12.44 -3.66 -5.48
N TRP A 28 -13.27 -3.32 -4.49
CA TRP A 28 -12.88 -3.00 -3.11
C TRP A 28 -12.05 -4.07 -2.39
N LEU A 29 -12.48 -5.33 -2.43
CA LEU A 29 -11.82 -6.44 -1.72
C LEU A 29 -10.40 -6.71 -2.24
N PRO A 30 -10.17 -6.86 -3.56
CA PRO A 30 -8.83 -7.05 -4.10
C PRO A 30 -7.92 -5.85 -3.86
N GLU A 31 -8.43 -4.62 -3.97
CA GLU A 31 -7.64 -3.41 -3.71
C GLU A 31 -7.15 -3.35 -2.25
N LEU A 32 -8.02 -3.69 -1.29
CA LEU A 32 -7.65 -3.76 0.13
C LEU A 32 -6.65 -4.89 0.40
N ALA A 33 -6.90 -6.08 -0.16
CA ALA A 33 -6.00 -7.22 0.03
C ALA A 33 -4.60 -6.92 -0.52
N VAL A 34 -4.52 -6.34 -1.72
CA VAL A 34 -3.25 -5.94 -2.34
C VAL A 34 -2.57 -4.85 -1.53
N SER A 35 -3.29 -3.82 -1.06
CA SER A 35 -2.68 -2.74 -0.29
C SER A 35 -2.08 -3.23 1.02
N LEU A 36 -2.77 -4.14 1.72
CA LEU A 36 -2.29 -4.73 2.97
C LEU A 36 -1.09 -5.64 2.72
N VAL A 37 -1.15 -6.54 1.74
CA VAL A 37 -0.04 -7.44 1.39
C VAL A 37 1.21 -6.64 1.00
N ILE A 38 1.07 -5.64 0.13
CA ILE A 38 2.18 -4.79 -0.30
C ILE A 38 2.76 -4.01 0.88
N SER A 39 1.92 -3.45 1.74
CA SER A 39 2.41 -2.68 2.91
C SER A 39 3.19 -3.56 3.88
N VAL A 40 2.76 -4.81 4.09
CA VAL A 40 3.50 -5.77 4.91
C VAL A 40 4.83 -6.13 4.26
N LEU A 41 4.84 -6.46 2.96
CA LEU A 41 6.07 -6.80 2.23
C LEU A 41 7.07 -5.65 2.25
N LEU A 42 6.62 -4.42 2.02
CA LEU A 42 7.48 -3.23 2.05
C LEU A 42 7.94 -2.88 3.47
N GLY A 43 7.11 -3.10 4.49
CA GLY A 43 7.50 -2.98 5.89
C GLY A 43 8.61 -3.97 6.26
N LEU A 44 8.51 -5.21 5.78
CA LEU A 44 9.55 -6.23 5.95
C LEU A 44 10.85 -5.83 5.24
N VAL A 45 10.76 -5.36 3.99
CA VAL A 45 11.92 -4.87 3.24
C VAL A 45 12.55 -3.67 3.94
N ALA A 46 11.75 -2.71 4.42
CA ALA A 46 12.25 -1.56 5.15
C ALA A 46 12.97 -1.98 6.44
N THR A 47 12.44 -2.98 7.15
CA THR A 47 13.09 -3.54 8.34
C THR A 47 14.41 -4.23 7.98
N ALA A 48 14.45 -4.98 6.87
CA ALA A 48 15.67 -5.62 6.38
C ALA A 48 16.74 -4.60 5.93
N LEU A 49 16.32 -3.42 5.48
CA LEU A 49 17.18 -2.29 5.12
C LEU A 49 17.56 -1.40 6.32
N ASP A 50 17.23 -1.84 7.53
CA ASP A 50 17.52 -1.14 8.79
C ASP A 50 16.88 0.27 8.87
N LEU A 51 15.75 0.47 8.16
CA LEU A 51 14.94 1.69 8.21
C LEU A 51 13.97 1.71 9.42
N GLY A 52 14.33 1.02 10.51
CA GLY A 52 13.53 0.85 11.72
C GLY A 52 13.20 -0.61 12.04
N GLY A 53 13.11 -0.92 13.34
CA GLY A 53 12.86 -2.29 13.83
C GLY A 53 11.38 -2.62 14.05
N TRP A 54 11.08 -3.91 14.22
CA TRP A 54 9.73 -4.42 14.52
C TRP A 54 9.04 -3.71 15.71
N ARG A 55 9.83 -3.28 16.69
CA ARG A 55 9.34 -2.61 17.91
C ARG A 55 9.38 -1.10 17.81
N GLU A 56 10.30 -0.53 17.04
CA GLU A 56 10.53 0.91 16.95
C GLU A 56 9.72 1.54 15.80
N PRO A 57 8.89 2.55 16.09
CA PRO A 57 8.18 3.28 15.06
C PRO A 57 9.17 4.19 14.29
N ASP A 58 9.44 3.86 13.03
CA ASP A 58 10.21 4.71 12.11
C ASP A 58 9.29 5.25 10.99
N TRP A 59 9.28 6.57 10.84
CA TRP A 59 8.47 7.26 9.82
C TRP A 59 8.96 7.00 8.40
N ARG A 60 10.24 6.67 8.19
CA ARG A 60 10.84 6.35 6.89
C ARG A 60 10.29 5.02 6.37
N ALA A 61 10.26 4.00 7.23
CA ALA A 61 9.62 2.72 6.91
C ALA A 61 8.12 2.89 6.62
N ALA A 62 7.44 3.72 7.40
CA ALA A 62 6.03 4.03 7.19
C ALA A 62 5.77 4.74 5.85
N ALA A 63 6.57 5.75 5.51
CA ALA A 63 6.50 6.45 4.24
C ALA A 63 6.77 5.49 3.07
N PHE A 64 7.82 4.67 3.16
CA PHE A 64 8.18 3.69 2.13
C PHE A 64 7.05 2.69 1.87
N ALA A 65 6.48 2.11 2.94
CA ALA A 65 5.36 1.18 2.85
C ALA A 65 4.10 1.86 2.28
N GLY A 66 3.76 3.06 2.74
CA GLY A 66 2.59 3.81 2.28
C GLY A 66 2.66 4.23 0.82
N PHE A 67 3.78 4.80 0.38
CA PHE A 67 3.98 5.20 -1.02
C PHE A 67 4.03 4.00 -1.96
N GLY A 68 4.68 2.91 -1.55
CA GLY A 68 4.71 1.71 -2.36
C GLY A 68 3.35 1.00 -2.46
N ALA A 69 2.53 1.03 -1.40
CA ALA A 69 1.15 0.56 -1.47
C ALA A 69 0.28 1.40 -2.43
N LEU A 70 0.41 2.73 -2.41
CA LEU A 70 -0.26 3.60 -3.38
C LEU A 70 0.19 3.32 -4.82
N ALA A 71 1.49 3.14 -5.04
CA ALA A 71 2.04 2.79 -6.35
C ALA A 71 1.51 1.44 -6.85
N ALA A 72 1.44 0.43 -5.99
CA ALA A 72 0.91 -0.89 -6.32
C ALA A 72 -0.58 -0.83 -6.70
N ILE A 73 -1.40 -0.05 -5.97
CA ILE A 73 -2.80 0.17 -6.34
C ILE A 73 -2.90 0.87 -7.70
N GLY A 74 -2.08 1.88 -7.95
CA GLY A 74 -2.00 2.56 -9.25
C GLY A 74 -1.66 1.61 -10.40
N LEU A 75 -0.66 0.74 -10.20
CA LEU A 75 -0.25 -0.31 -11.14
C LEU A 75 -1.36 -1.33 -11.39
N LEU A 76 -2.03 -1.81 -10.33
CA LEU A 76 -3.16 -2.73 -10.46
C LEU A 76 -4.30 -2.11 -11.28
N ARG A 77 -4.62 -0.85 -11.01
CA ARG A 77 -5.64 -0.10 -11.77
C ARG A 77 -5.25 0.15 -13.22
N LEU A 78 -3.95 0.31 -13.50
CA LEU A 78 -3.42 0.43 -14.86
C LEU A 78 -3.46 -0.91 -15.60
N ALA A 79 -3.00 -1.98 -14.98
CA ALA A 79 -2.93 -3.32 -15.56
C ALA A 79 -4.32 -3.92 -15.85
N THR A 80 -5.31 -3.59 -15.02
CA THR A 80 -6.70 -4.00 -15.24
C THR A 80 -7.41 -3.17 -16.32
N ARG A 81 -6.71 -2.26 -17.03
CA ARG A 81 -7.28 -1.49 -18.15
C ARG A 81 -7.66 -2.37 -19.35
N PRO A 82 -8.98 -2.56 -19.69
CA PRO A 82 -9.36 -2.93 -21.04
C PRO A 82 -8.71 -1.96 -22.01
N THR A 83 -7.95 -2.55 -22.91
CA THR A 83 -7.45 -1.93 -24.12
C THR A 83 -8.64 -1.32 -24.87
N PRO A 84 -8.56 -0.05 -25.31
CA PRO A 84 -9.53 0.48 -26.24
C PRO A 84 -9.41 -0.35 -27.53
N HIS A 85 -10.46 -1.10 -27.86
CA HIS A 85 -10.67 -1.71 -29.17
C HIS A 85 -11.39 -0.72 -30.07
#